data_AF-U6KB22-F1
#
_entry.id   AF-U6KB22-F1
#
_cell.length_a   1.000
_cell.length_b   1.000
_cell.length_c   1.000
_cell.angle_alpha   90.00
_cell.angle_beta   90.00
_cell.angle_gamma   90.00
#
_symmetry.space_group_name_H-M   'P 1'
#
loop_
_entity.id
_entity.type
_entity.pdbx_description
1 polymer ?
#
loop_
_entity_poly.entity_id
_entity_poly.type
_entity_poly.pdbx_seq_one_letter_code
_entity_poly.pdbx_strand_id
1 'polypeptide(L)'
;MQHTAAWLKLLEVYIQLGEQSPLCRVNQLRRISFTFLLESADALAAAPRSLQFFIEAHQQPFSAVEPQAYHQTLVKTLQRLLGFSPSGPQPVGPYTVDVHLKAGDIDEPLTRLLQQQQQEGLAPDSSSSSSSSSSSSSSSSNRGRDICLDLLSEGCYCPLSGALLGAPLLKAQQLQQLGCIYSSIRRRQWVEADAEQQQQLLLQALQQAVDKNSSSSTAA
;
A
#
# COMPACT_ATOMS: atom_id res chain seq x y z
N MET A 1 20.04 -20.62 23.26
CA MET A 1 19.08 -21.59 23.84
C MET A 1 17.68 -21.00 24.08
N GLN A 2 17.52 -19.75 24.54
CA GLN A 2 16.19 -19.16 24.80
C GLN A 2 15.28 -19.05 23.56
N HIS A 3 15.85 -18.73 22.38
CA HIS A 3 15.07 -18.70 21.13
C HIS A 3 14.47 -20.06 20.79
N THR A 4 15.20 -21.16 20.99
CA THR A 4 14.74 -22.51 20.67
C THR A 4 13.51 -22.91 21.49
N ALA A 5 13.47 -22.55 22.78
CA ALA A 5 12.32 -22.80 23.63
C ALA A 5 11.08 -21.99 23.22
N ALA A 6 11.27 -20.73 22.80
CA ALA A 6 10.19 -19.90 22.29
C ALA A 6 9.61 -20.45 20.98
N TRP A 7 10.46 -20.89 20.05
CA TRP A 7 10.03 -21.50 18.78
C TRP A 7 9.27 -22.80 18.98
N LEU A 8 9.74 -23.68 19.87
CA LEU A 8 9.05 -24.94 20.21
C LEU A 8 7.67 -24.69 20.81
N LYS A 9 7.55 -23.71 21.70
CA LYS A 9 6.26 -23.32 22.29
C LYS A 9 5.30 -22.74 21.26
N LEU A 10 5.81 -22.00 20.28
CA LEU A 10 5.02 -21.44 19.19
C LEU A 10 4.52 -22.53 18.24
N LEU A 11 5.36 -23.54 17.95
CA LEU A 11 4.99 -24.76 17.23
C LEU A 11 3.92 -25.57 17.98
N GLU A 12 4.06 -25.73 19.29
CA GLU A 12 3.10 -26.43 20.13
C GLU A 12 1.73 -25.74 20.11
N VAL A 13 1.70 -24.41 20.26
CA VAL A 13 0.47 -23.61 20.12
C VAL A 13 -0.15 -23.74 18.73
N TYR A 14 0.67 -23.77 17.67
CA TYR A 14 0.20 -23.99 16.30
C TYR A 14 -0.45 -25.38 16.13
N ILE A 15 0.16 -26.43 16.70
CA ILE A 15 -0.37 -27.79 16.66
C ILE A 15 -1.73 -27.84 17.39
N GLN A 16 -1.78 -27.33 18.62
CA GLN A 16 -2.98 -27.30 19.47
C GLN A 16 -4.13 -26.50 18.82
N LEU A 17 -3.85 -25.32 18.26
CA LEU A 17 -4.86 -24.51 17.56
C LEU A 17 -5.50 -25.25 16.39
N GLY A 18 -4.72 -26.09 15.72
CA GLY A 18 -5.22 -26.86 14.60
C GLY A 18 -5.96 -28.14 14.95
N GLU A 19 -5.85 -28.62 16.19
CA GLU A 19 -6.71 -29.69 16.71
C GLU A 19 -8.13 -29.17 16.95
N GLN A 20 -8.29 -27.89 17.27
CA GLN A 20 -9.58 -27.24 17.48
C GLN A 20 -10.31 -26.90 16.18
N SER A 21 -9.59 -26.50 15.14
CA SER A 21 -10.18 -26.18 13.83
C SER A 21 -9.16 -26.31 12.69
N PRO A 22 -9.42 -27.15 11.67
CA PRO A 22 -8.59 -27.24 10.47
C PRO A 22 -8.42 -25.91 9.75
N LEU A 23 -9.46 -25.06 9.74
CA LEU A 23 -9.41 -23.73 9.14
C LEU A 23 -8.48 -22.79 9.92
N CYS A 24 -8.48 -22.87 11.25
CA CYS A 24 -7.56 -22.09 12.08
C CYS A 24 -6.10 -22.52 11.84
N ARG A 25 -5.84 -23.83 11.73
CA ARG A 25 -4.50 -24.36 11.38
C ARG A 25 -4.01 -23.79 10.06
N VAL A 26 -4.81 -23.92 9.02
CA VAL A 26 -4.47 -23.45 7.67
C VAL A 26 -4.25 -21.94 7.66
N ASN A 27 -5.09 -21.15 8.33
CA ASN A 27 -4.92 -19.69 8.42
C ASN A 27 -3.67 -19.28 9.21
N GLN A 28 -3.32 -19.99 10.29
CA GLN A 28 -2.07 -19.71 11.02
C GLN A 28 -0.85 -20.08 10.19
N LEU A 29 -0.89 -21.21 9.49
CA LEU A 29 0.18 -21.62 8.59
C LEU A 29 0.40 -20.57 7.49
N ARG A 30 -0.70 -20.10 6.89
CA ARG A 30 -0.68 -19.01 5.91
C ARG A 30 -0.03 -17.76 6.47
N ARG A 31 -0.37 -17.36 7.70
CA ARG A 31 0.26 -16.20 8.37
C ARG A 31 1.75 -16.41 8.61
N ILE A 32 2.15 -17.59 9.09
CA ILE A 32 3.57 -17.92 9.32
C ILE A 32 4.34 -17.91 7.99
N SER A 33 3.84 -18.62 6.97
CA SER A 33 4.43 -18.63 5.62
C SER A 33 4.53 -17.22 5.03
N PHE A 34 3.49 -16.40 5.23
CA PHE A 34 3.46 -15.01 4.81
C PHE A 34 4.50 -14.16 5.55
N THR A 35 4.64 -14.31 6.87
CA THR A 35 5.69 -13.63 7.64
C THR A 35 7.09 -14.05 7.19
N PHE A 36 7.32 -15.34 6.89
CA PHE A 36 8.61 -15.81 6.36
C PHE A 36 8.94 -15.18 5.00
N LEU A 37 7.95 -15.05 4.11
CA LEU A 37 8.11 -14.30 2.85
C LEU A 37 8.53 -12.86 3.11
N LEU A 38 7.87 -12.22 4.08
CA LEU A 38 8.00 -10.81 4.44
C LEU A 38 9.33 -10.44 5.07
N GLU A 39 9.75 -11.19 6.08
CA GLU A 39 10.87 -10.81 6.92
C GLU A 39 12.16 -11.55 6.56
N SER A 40 12.09 -12.59 5.71
CA SER A 40 13.24 -13.45 5.42
C SER A 40 13.25 -13.91 3.96
N ALA A 41 13.03 -12.98 3.03
CA ALA A 41 13.03 -13.26 1.59
C ALA A 41 14.32 -13.98 1.13
N ASP A 42 15.49 -13.58 1.64
CA ASP A 42 16.76 -14.25 1.34
C ASP A 42 16.82 -15.69 1.85
N ALA A 43 16.30 -15.93 3.06
CA ALA A 43 16.24 -17.28 3.62
C ALA A 43 15.28 -18.17 2.81
N LEU A 44 14.18 -17.59 2.31
CA LEU A 44 13.27 -18.29 1.42
C LEU A 44 13.90 -18.59 0.05
N ALA A 45 14.63 -17.63 -0.52
CA ALA A 45 15.36 -17.81 -1.78
C ALA A 45 16.40 -18.94 -1.67
N ALA A 46 17.05 -19.06 -0.51
CA ALA A 46 17.98 -20.14 -0.19
C ALA A 46 17.31 -21.45 0.26
N ALA A 47 16.00 -21.45 0.50
CA ALA A 47 15.28 -22.63 0.98
C ALA A 47 15.13 -23.71 -0.11
N PRO A 48 14.91 -24.98 0.28
CA PRO A 48 14.57 -26.03 -0.67
C PRO A 48 13.35 -25.67 -1.51
N ARG A 49 13.36 -26.04 -2.79
CA ARG A 49 12.29 -25.69 -3.74
C ARG A 49 10.91 -26.20 -3.30
N SER A 50 10.86 -27.33 -2.60
CA SER A 50 9.63 -27.86 -1.99
C SER A 50 9.01 -26.91 -0.97
N LEU A 51 9.83 -26.25 -0.15
CA LEU A 51 9.38 -25.28 0.83
C LEU A 51 8.92 -23.98 0.15
N GLN A 52 9.62 -23.55 -0.89
CA GLN A 52 9.20 -22.41 -1.72
C GLN A 52 7.81 -22.66 -2.32
N PHE A 53 7.60 -23.81 -2.99
CA PHE A 53 6.30 -24.18 -3.54
C PHE A 53 5.21 -24.32 -2.48
N PHE A 54 5.55 -24.89 -1.32
CA PHE A 54 4.62 -24.98 -0.21
C PHE A 54 4.15 -23.60 0.24
N ILE A 55 5.08 -22.66 0.39
CA ILE A 55 4.79 -21.29 0.78
C ILE A 55 3.94 -20.59 -0.30
N GLU A 56 4.33 -20.68 -1.57
CA GLU A 56 3.58 -20.15 -2.73
C GLU A 56 2.14 -20.69 -2.78
N ALA A 57 1.95 -21.99 -2.60
CA ALA A 57 0.63 -22.62 -2.61
C ALA A 57 -0.31 -22.11 -1.50
N HIS A 58 0.26 -21.61 -0.40
CA HIS A 58 -0.49 -21.05 0.73
C HIS A 58 -0.72 -19.53 0.62
N GLN A 59 -0.23 -18.86 -0.44
CA GLN A 59 -0.46 -17.42 -0.64
C GLN A 59 -1.85 -17.10 -1.21
N GLN A 60 -2.53 -18.06 -1.85
CA GLN A 60 -3.81 -17.90 -2.54
C GLN A 60 -4.86 -16.99 -1.86
N PRO A 61 -5.13 -17.08 -0.54
CA PRO A 61 -6.13 -16.24 0.12
C PRO A 61 -5.73 -14.78 0.28
N PHE A 62 -4.44 -14.49 0.17
CA PHE A 62 -3.91 -13.11 0.16
C PHE A 62 -3.90 -12.52 -1.25
N SER A 63 -4.04 -13.36 -2.28
CA SER A 63 -4.06 -12.97 -3.68
C SER A 63 -5.49 -12.81 -4.23
N ALA A 64 -6.47 -13.54 -3.71
CA ALA A 64 -7.86 -13.43 -4.15
C ALA A 64 -8.65 -12.43 -3.29
N VAL A 65 -8.79 -11.19 -3.78
CA VAL A 65 -9.74 -10.22 -3.21
C VAL A 65 -11.02 -10.26 -4.04
N GLU A 66 -12.13 -10.70 -3.45
CA GLU A 66 -13.43 -10.60 -4.13
C GLU A 66 -13.81 -9.12 -4.33
N PRO A 67 -14.18 -8.69 -5.55
CA PRO A 67 -14.59 -7.32 -5.79
C PRO A 67 -15.81 -6.93 -4.94
N GLN A 68 -15.63 -5.94 -4.07
CA GLN A 68 -16.69 -5.33 -3.27
C GLN A 68 -17.19 -4.04 -3.91
N ALA A 69 -18.39 -3.58 -3.50
CA ALA A 69 -19.00 -2.35 -4.03
C ALA A 69 -18.11 -1.10 -3.88
N TYR A 70 -17.36 -1.01 -2.78
CA TYR A 70 -16.45 0.12 -2.53
C TYR A 70 -15.24 0.17 -3.47
N HIS A 71 -14.84 -0.94 -4.11
CA HIS A 71 -13.80 -0.89 -5.14
C HIS A 71 -14.29 -0.13 -6.38
N GLN A 72 -15.58 -0.28 -6.74
CA GLN A 72 -16.14 0.44 -7.88
C GLN A 72 -16.21 1.94 -7.60
N THR A 73 -16.57 2.35 -6.37
CA THR A 73 -16.58 3.77 -6.00
C THR A 73 -15.17 4.33 -5.99
N LEU A 74 -14.18 3.57 -5.51
CA LEU A 74 -12.77 3.95 -5.56
C LEU A 74 -12.28 4.20 -6.98
N VAL A 75 -12.49 3.25 -7.90
CA VAL A 75 -12.07 3.39 -9.30
C VAL A 75 -12.78 4.56 -9.99
N LYS A 76 -14.09 4.75 -9.75
CA LYS A 76 -14.85 5.88 -10.32
C LYS A 76 -14.36 7.23 -9.79
N THR A 77 -14.01 7.32 -8.51
CA THR A 77 -13.49 8.56 -7.92
C THR A 77 -12.10 8.88 -8.45
N LEU A 78 -11.22 7.86 -8.58
CA LEU A 78 -9.93 8.01 -9.25
C LEU A 78 -10.07 8.44 -10.71
N GLN A 79 -11.03 7.87 -11.44
CA GLN A 79 -11.30 8.25 -12.82
C GLN A 79 -11.72 9.71 -12.95
N ARG A 80 -12.59 10.19 -12.07
CA ARG A 80 -13.00 11.61 -12.04
C ARG A 80 -11.84 12.54 -11.70
N LEU A 81 -10.97 12.11 -10.80
CA LEU A 81 -9.86 12.91 -10.29
C LEU A 81 -8.69 12.96 -11.28
N LEU A 82 -8.24 11.81 -11.79
CA LEU A 82 -7.05 11.69 -12.64
C LEU A 82 -7.36 11.77 -14.15
N GLY A 83 -8.63 11.69 -14.54
CA GLY A 83 -9.05 11.70 -15.95
C GLY A 83 -8.82 10.38 -16.71
N PHE A 84 -8.31 9.34 -16.05
CA PHE A 84 -8.17 7.99 -16.60
C PHE A 84 -8.73 6.95 -15.62
N SER A 85 -9.25 5.83 -16.13
CA SER A 85 -9.77 4.76 -15.28
C SER A 85 -8.66 3.79 -14.91
N PRO A 86 -8.16 3.77 -13.66
CA PRO A 86 -7.22 2.74 -13.25
C PRO A 86 -7.92 1.38 -13.25
N SER A 87 -7.12 0.32 -13.40
CA SER A 87 -7.59 -1.04 -13.17
C SER A 87 -7.93 -1.21 -11.70
N GLY A 88 -8.99 -1.98 -11.42
CA GLY A 88 -9.42 -2.32 -10.05
C GLY A 88 -8.43 -3.25 -9.35
N PRO A 89 -8.92 -4.12 -8.45
CA PRO A 89 -8.05 -5.02 -7.70
C PRO A 89 -7.14 -5.82 -8.62
N GLN A 90 -5.82 -5.68 -8.43
CA GLN A 90 -4.82 -6.27 -9.31
C GLN A 90 -3.59 -6.75 -8.55
N PRO A 91 -2.90 -7.78 -9.07
CA PRO A 91 -1.72 -8.32 -8.42
C PRO A 91 -0.50 -7.39 -8.60
N VAL A 92 0.21 -7.16 -7.50
CA VAL A 92 1.53 -6.49 -7.46
C VAL A 92 2.45 -7.38 -6.63
N GLY A 93 3.29 -8.15 -7.33
CA GLY A 93 4.09 -9.21 -6.71
C GLY A 93 3.18 -10.30 -6.10
N PRO A 94 3.41 -10.73 -4.84
CA PRO A 94 2.57 -11.74 -4.17
C PRO A 94 1.25 -11.18 -3.62
N TYR A 95 1.01 -9.87 -3.76
CA TYR A 95 -0.13 -9.18 -3.18
C TYR A 95 -1.17 -8.82 -4.21
N THR A 96 -2.43 -8.71 -3.77
CA THR A 96 -3.45 -7.95 -4.48
C THR A 96 -3.67 -6.63 -3.77
N VAL A 97 -3.63 -5.54 -4.53
CA VAL A 97 -3.95 -4.19 -4.07
C VAL A 97 -5.26 -3.76 -4.70
N ASP A 98 -6.02 -2.90 -4.01
CA ASP A 98 -7.32 -2.45 -4.52
C ASP A 98 -7.15 -1.61 -5.80
N VAL A 99 -6.07 -0.83 -5.86
CA VAL A 99 -5.65 -0.07 -7.05
C VAL A 99 -4.12 0.00 -7.12
N HIS A 100 -3.57 -0.17 -8.32
CA HIS A 100 -2.17 0.11 -8.63
C HIS A 100 -2.11 1.16 -9.75
N LEU A 101 -1.45 2.27 -9.43
CA LEU A 101 -1.26 3.42 -10.29
C LEU A 101 0.19 3.45 -10.76
N LYS A 102 0.40 3.37 -12.08
CA LYS A 102 1.75 3.41 -12.64
C LYS A 102 2.26 4.83 -12.68
N ALA A 103 3.54 5.02 -12.36
CA ALA A 103 4.18 6.33 -12.31
C ALA A 103 3.94 7.18 -13.57
N GLY A 104 4.10 6.57 -14.75
CA GLY A 104 3.93 7.23 -16.03
C GLY A 104 2.51 7.77 -16.29
N ASP A 105 1.50 7.22 -15.62
CA ASP A 105 0.11 7.62 -15.79
C ASP A 105 -0.30 8.71 -14.78
N ILE A 106 0.39 8.82 -13.64
CA ILE A 106 -0.02 9.70 -12.53
C ILE A 106 0.74 11.02 -12.42
N ASP A 107 1.99 11.08 -12.88
CA ASP A 107 2.87 12.21 -12.58
C ASP A 107 2.26 13.54 -13.03
N GLU A 108 1.75 13.59 -14.27
CA GLU A 108 1.15 14.81 -14.82
C GLU A 108 -0.22 15.15 -14.19
N PRO A 109 -1.23 14.25 -14.16
CA PRO A 109 -2.53 14.55 -13.56
C PRO A 109 -2.43 14.98 -12.10
N LEU A 110 -1.60 14.28 -11.31
CA LEU A 110 -1.46 14.57 -9.89
C LEU A 110 -0.78 15.93 -9.68
N THR A 111 0.28 16.25 -10.44
CA THR A 111 0.94 17.55 -10.35
C THR A 111 -0.02 18.70 -10.66
N ARG A 112 -0.87 18.55 -11.69
CA ARG A 112 -1.89 19.55 -12.05
C ARG A 112 -2.91 19.77 -10.93
N LEU A 113 -3.41 18.69 -10.32
CA LEU A 113 -4.39 18.76 -9.23
C LEU A 113 -3.81 19.44 -8.00
N LEU A 114 -2.57 19.12 -7.64
CA LEU A 114 -1.89 19.71 -6.49
C LEU A 114 -1.62 21.21 -6.70
N GLN A 115 -1.29 21.62 -7.93
CA GLN A 115 -1.15 23.03 -8.27
C GLN A 115 -2.50 23.78 -8.20
N GLN A 116 -3.60 23.17 -8.66
CA GLN A 116 -4.94 23.76 -8.55
C GLN A 116 -5.35 23.97 -7.09
N GLN A 117 -5.10 23.00 -6.21
CA GLN A 117 -5.38 23.13 -4.77
C GLN A 117 -4.61 24.29 -4.13
N GLN A 118 -3.35 24.49 -4.53
CA GLN A 118 -2.55 25.61 -4.01
C GLN A 118 -3.08 26.98 -4.47
N GLN A 119 -3.66 27.06 -5.66
CA GLN A 119 -4.25 28.30 -6.17
C GLN A 119 -5.59 28.63 -5.50
N GLU A 120 -6.42 27.63 -5.19
CA GLU A 120 -7.70 27.85 -4.50
C GLU A 120 -7.54 28.22 -3.01
N GLY A 121 -6.40 27.88 -2.40
CA GLY A 121 -6.09 28.24 -1.00
C GLY A 121 -5.54 29.67 -0.79
N LEU A 122 -5.17 30.38 -1.87
CA LEU A 122 -4.65 31.74 -1.81
C LEU A 122 -5.75 32.73 -2.22
N ALA A 123 -6.44 33.29 -1.23
CA ALA A 123 -7.26 34.48 -1.42
C ALA A 123 -6.38 35.61 -2.03
N PRO A 124 -6.90 36.37 -3.02
CA PRO A 124 -6.10 37.33 -3.76
C PRO A 124 -5.98 38.64 -2.97
N ASP A 125 -5.04 38.71 -2.04
CA ASP A 125 -4.52 39.99 -1.59
C ASP A 125 -3.27 40.33 -2.40
N SER A 126 -3.45 41.35 -3.22
CA SER A 126 -2.49 41.97 -4.13
C SER A 126 -1.12 42.26 -3.52
N SER A 127 -0.06 41.78 -4.17
CA SER A 127 1.02 42.65 -4.69
C SER A 127 2.06 41.85 -5.46
N SER A 128 2.35 42.36 -6.66
CA SER A 128 3.29 41.86 -7.65
C SER A 128 4.74 41.90 -7.17
N SER A 129 5.45 40.78 -7.26
CA SER A 129 6.89 40.76 -7.48
C SER A 129 7.28 39.51 -8.26
N SER A 130 7.62 39.72 -9.52
CA SER A 130 8.18 38.72 -10.44
C SER A 130 9.65 38.47 -10.12
N SER A 131 10.00 37.24 -9.79
CA SER A 131 11.39 36.76 -9.83
C SER A 131 11.45 35.47 -10.65
N SER A 132 11.97 35.63 -11.86
CA SER A 132 12.42 34.56 -12.74
C SER A 132 13.70 33.93 -12.19
N SER A 133 13.72 32.61 -12.02
CA SER A 133 14.95 31.86 -11.79
C SER A 133 14.93 30.55 -12.58
N SER A 134 15.51 30.64 -13.78
CA SER A 134 16.40 29.68 -14.44
C SER A 134 16.29 28.21 -14.06
N SER A 135 15.76 27.46 -15.01
CA SER A 135 15.87 26.01 -15.19
C SER A 135 17.32 25.55 -15.37
N SER A 136 17.85 24.83 -14.40
CA SER A 136 18.99 23.93 -14.57
C SER A 136 18.47 22.51 -14.71
N SER A 137 18.34 22.06 -15.95
CA SER A 137 17.97 20.70 -16.34
C SER A 137 19.13 19.73 -16.08
N SER A 138 19.23 19.23 -14.86
CA SER A 138 19.89 17.96 -14.57
C SER A 138 18.85 16.86 -14.78
N SER A 139 18.86 16.25 -15.96
CA SER A 139 18.02 15.09 -16.30
C SER A 139 18.48 13.84 -15.57
N SER A 140 18.39 13.84 -14.25
CA SER A 140 18.22 12.63 -13.46
C SER A 140 16.77 12.21 -13.68
N SER A 141 16.55 11.20 -14.52
CA SER A 141 15.23 10.62 -14.74
C SER A 141 14.74 10.00 -13.43
N ASN A 142 14.19 10.83 -12.54
CA ASN A 142 13.31 10.41 -11.46
C ASN A 142 12.06 9.86 -12.13
N ARG A 143 12.17 8.63 -12.64
CA ARG A 143 10.98 7.86 -12.96
C ARG A 143 10.22 7.78 -11.65
N GLY A 144 9.01 8.34 -11.62
CA GLY A 144 8.14 8.24 -10.45
C GLY A 144 8.05 6.77 -10.01
N ARG A 145 7.73 6.57 -8.74
CA ARG A 145 7.42 5.23 -8.24
C ARG A 145 5.93 4.98 -8.41
N ASP A 146 5.58 3.75 -8.74
CA ASP A 146 4.19 3.33 -8.79
C ASP A 146 3.53 3.50 -7.41
N ILE A 147 2.24 3.81 -7.37
CA ILE A 147 1.48 3.93 -6.12
C ILE A 147 0.50 2.76 -6.00
N CYS A 148 0.57 2.03 -4.89
CA CYS A 148 -0.38 1.00 -4.51
C CYS A 148 -1.32 1.55 -3.43
N LEU A 149 -2.63 1.47 -3.66
CA LEU A 149 -3.66 2.02 -2.77
C LEU A 149 -4.61 0.91 -2.31
N ASP A 150 -4.87 0.85 -0.99
CA ASP A 150 -5.85 -0.06 -0.38
C ASP A 150 -6.87 0.66 0.51
N LEU A 151 -8.09 0.10 0.58
CA LEU A 151 -9.13 0.40 1.56
C LEU A 151 -9.12 -0.62 2.70
N LEU A 152 -8.45 -0.25 3.79
CA LEU A 152 -8.20 -1.14 4.92
C LEU A 152 -9.24 -1.00 6.03
N SER A 153 -9.52 -2.11 6.72
CA SER A 153 -10.37 -2.10 7.91
C SER A 153 -9.72 -1.38 9.09
N GLU A 154 -10.51 -0.94 10.07
CA GLU A 154 -9.99 -0.26 11.28
C GLU A 154 -8.99 -1.12 12.07
N GLY A 155 -9.16 -2.44 12.07
CA GLY A 155 -8.24 -3.37 12.75
C GLY A 155 -6.82 -3.41 12.15
N CYS A 156 -6.61 -2.78 10.99
CA CYS A 156 -5.31 -2.64 10.35
C CYS A 156 -4.49 -1.46 10.87
N TYR A 157 -5.08 -0.61 11.71
CA TYR A 157 -4.44 0.62 12.20
C TYR A 157 -4.30 0.60 13.73
N CYS A 158 -3.21 1.17 14.22
CA CYS A 158 -3.05 1.48 15.63
C CYS A 158 -4.05 2.59 16.01
N PRO A 159 -4.87 2.41 17.06
CA PRO A 159 -5.87 3.41 17.45
C PRO A 159 -5.24 4.71 17.98
N LEU A 160 -4.01 4.65 18.49
CA LEU A 160 -3.34 5.82 19.08
C LEU A 160 -2.49 6.57 18.07
N SER A 161 -1.68 5.86 17.28
CA SER A 161 -0.74 6.50 16.34
C SER A 161 -1.25 6.58 14.90
N GLY A 162 -2.29 5.81 14.56
CA GLY A 162 -2.73 5.65 13.17
C GLY A 162 -1.77 4.86 12.29
N ALA A 163 -0.67 4.32 12.83
CA ALA A 163 0.27 3.49 12.08
C ALA A 163 -0.35 2.16 11.64
N LEU A 164 0.12 1.60 10.52
CA LEU A 164 -0.30 0.28 10.05
C LEU A 164 0.16 -0.82 11.01
N LEU A 165 -0.65 -1.86 11.16
CA LEU A 165 -0.38 -3.03 11.99
C LEU A 165 -0.50 -4.32 11.18
N GLY A 166 0.23 -5.36 11.60
CA GLY A 166 0.08 -6.72 11.08
C GLY A 166 0.37 -6.82 9.58
N ALA A 167 -0.49 -7.54 8.84
CA ALA A 167 -0.25 -7.85 7.44
C ALA A 167 -0.13 -6.62 6.51
N PRO A 168 -0.95 -5.56 6.64
CA PRO A 168 -0.78 -4.34 5.86
C PRO A 168 0.56 -3.61 6.06
N LEU A 169 1.09 -3.60 7.29
CA LEU A 169 2.40 -3.00 7.55
C LEU A 169 3.51 -3.75 6.78
N LEU A 170 3.46 -5.08 6.84
CA LEU A 170 4.43 -5.93 6.17
C LEU A 170 4.28 -5.83 4.63
N LYS A 171 3.04 -5.81 4.13
CA LYS A 171 2.72 -5.54 2.71
C LYS A 171 3.31 -4.20 2.25
N ALA A 172 3.16 -3.14 3.05
CA ALA A 172 3.71 -1.83 2.74
C ALA A 172 5.24 -1.85 2.59
N GLN A 173 5.94 -2.52 3.53
CA GLN A 173 7.40 -2.66 3.49
C GLN A 173 7.87 -3.44 2.26
N GLN A 174 7.21 -4.53 1.90
CA GLN A 174 7.57 -5.29 0.70
C GLN A 174 7.28 -4.54 -0.60
N LEU A 175 6.12 -3.87 -0.70
CA LEU A 175 5.82 -3.05 -1.88
C LEU A 175 6.87 -1.96 -2.07
N GLN A 176 7.38 -1.38 -0.98
CA GLN A 176 8.51 -0.45 -1.01
C GLN A 176 9.79 -1.09 -1.55
N GLN A 177 10.11 -2.33 -1.18
CA GLN A 177 11.24 -3.08 -1.75
C GLN A 177 11.04 -3.37 -3.24
N LEU A 178 9.80 -3.53 -3.70
CA LEU A 178 9.43 -3.66 -5.12
C LEU A 178 9.40 -2.32 -5.87
N GLY A 179 9.82 -1.22 -5.23
CA GLY A 179 9.84 0.11 -5.85
C GLY A 179 8.48 0.79 -5.95
N CYS A 180 7.46 0.29 -5.23
CA CYS A 180 6.13 0.88 -5.16
C CYS A 180 5.95 1.67 -3.86
N ILE A 181 5.20 2.76 -3.90
CA ILE A 181 4.77 3.51 -2.71
C ILE A 181 3.44 2.96 -2.26
N TYR A 182 3.35 2.55 -0.99
CA TYR A 182 2.10 2.10 -0.41
C TYR A 182 1.34 3.26 0.27
N SER A 183 0.08 3.40 -0.09
CA SER A 183 -0.88 4.31 0.54
C SER A 183 -2.15 3.55 0.91
N SER A 184 -2.84 4.02 1.94
CA SER A 184 -4.03 3.34 2.45
C SER A 184 -5.04 4.33 2.99
N ILE A 185 -6.32 4.06 2.76
CA ILE A 185 -7.44 4.83 3.30
C ILE A 185 -8.24 3.91 4.23
N ARG A 186 -8.80 4.47 5.31
CA ARG A 186 -9.69 3.72 6.20
C ARG A 186 -11.01 3.44 5.49
N ARG A 187 -11.35 2.16 5.34
CA ARG A 187 -12.54 1.71 4.62
C ARG A 187 -13.83 2.27 5.22
N ARG A 188 -13.92 2.37 6.55
CA ARG A 188 -15.11 2.92 7.22
C ARG A 188 -15.33 4.37 6.79
N GLN A 189 -14.30 5.19 6.85
CA GLN A 189 -14.34 6.59 6.41
C GLN A 189 -14.73 6.70 4.93
N TRP A 190 -14.16 5.84 4.07
CA TRP A 190 -14.50 5.81 2.65
C TRP A 190 -15.97 5.50 2.37
N VAL A 191 -16.53 4.50 3.06
CA VAL A 191 -17.91 4.04 2.86
C VAL A 191 -18.92 5.05 3.42
N GLU A 192 -18.60 5.71 4.54
CA GLU A 192 -19.46 6.73 5.16
C GLU A 192 -19.36 8.09 4.44
N ALA A 193 -18.29 8.33 3.68
CA ALA A 193 -18.04 9.59 3.00
C ALA A 193 -18.94 9.80 1.76
N ASP A 194 -19.35 11.06 1.55
CA ASP A 194 -19.95 11.50 0.30
C ASP A 194 -18.91 11.60 -0.84
N ALA A 195 -19.37 12.00 -2.04
CA ALA A 195 -18.51 12.05 -3.22
C ALA A 195 -17.37 13.07 -3.11
N GLU A 196 -17.57 14.20 -2.42
CA GLU A 196 -16.56 15.26 -2.25
C GLU A 196 -15.55 14.83 -1.19
N GLN A 197 -16.02 14.28 -0.07
CA GLN A 197 -15.19 13.72 0.99
C GLN A 197 -14.33 12.56 0.48
N GLN A 198 -14.87 11.66 -0.34
CA GLN A 198 -14.10 10.59 -0.98
C GLN A 198 -12.97 11.16 -1.87
N GLN A 199 -13.26 12.22 -2.63
CA GLN A 199 -12.25 12.88 -3.45
C GLN A 199 -11.14 13.48 -2.58
N GLN A 200 -11.49 14.14 -1.48
CA GLN A 200 -10.52 14.74 -0.56
C GLN A 200 -9.66 13.69 0.16
N LEU A 201 -10.26 12.59 0.63
CA LEU A 201 -9.53 11.47 1.23
C LEU A 201 -8.50 10.90 0.24
N LEU A 202 -8.88 10.78 -1.03
CA LEU A 202 -8.01 10.27 -2.06
C LEU A 202 -6.86 11.22 -2.40
N LEU A 203 -7.14 12.52 -2.54
CA LEU A 203 -6.11 13.54 -2.73
C LEU A 203 -5.10 13.54 -1.58
N GLN A 204 -5.58 13.49 -0.34
CA GLN A 204 -4.70 13.43 0.83
C GLN A 204 -3.83 12.17 0.81
N ALA A 205 -4.40 11.01 0.48
CA ALA A 205 -3.67 9.74 0.41
C ALA A 205 -2.61 9.73 -0.71
N LEU A 206 -2.89 10.34 -1.85
CA LEU A 206 -1.95 10.48 -2.97
C LEU A 206 -0.86 11.50 -2.65
N GLN A 207 -1.20 12.65 -2.05
CA GLN A 207 -0.23 13.66 -1.63
C GLN A 207 0.77 13.07 -0.63
N GLN A 208 0.30 12.37 0.40
CA GLN A 208 1.15 11.69 1.37
C GLN A 208 2.06 10.65 0.72
N ALA A 209 1.61 9.97 -0.34
CA ALA A 209 2.43 9.03 -1.07
C ALA A 209 3.57 9.74 -1.82
N VAL A 210 3.27 10.86 -2.49
CA VAL A 210 4.27 11.68 -3.18
C VAL A 210 5.30 12.26 -2.21
N ASP A 211 4.87 12.78 -1.06
CA ASP A 211 5.76 13.36 -0.05
C ASP A 211 6.73 12.32 0.54
N LYS A 212 6.24 11.08 0.74
CA LYS A 212 7.08 9.95 1.15
C LYS A 212 8.13 9.61 0.09
N ASN A 213 7.82 9.78 -1.19
CA ASN A 213 8.78 9.54 -2.27
C ASN A 213 9.97 10.50 -2.15
N SER A 214 9.67 11.79 -2.00
CA SER A 214 10.65 12.87 -1.91
C SER A 214 11.60 12.69 -0.73
N SER A 215 11.07 12.32 0.44
CA SER A 215 11.91 12.09 1.64
C SER A 215 12.82 10.87 1.51
N SER A 216 12.38 9.81 0.83
CA SER A 216 13.19 8.59 0.64
C SER A 216 14.36 8.78 -0.33
N SER A 217 14.30 9.75 -1.25
CA SER A 217 15.37 10.03 -2.21
C SER A 217 16.57 10.76 -1.60
N THR A 218 16.42 11.37 -0.43
CA THR A 218 17.47 12.12 0.28
C THR A 218 18.30 11.27 1.24
N ALA A 219 17.89 10.03 1.52
CA ALA A 219 18.49 9.17 2.55
C ALA A 219 19.39 8.05 1.99
N ALA A 220 19.61 8.02 0.68
CA ALA A 220 20.50 7.08 -0.02
C ALA A 220 21.72 7.81 -0.56
#